data_AF-A0A820H757-F1
#
_entry.id   AF-A0A820H757-F1
#
_cell.length_a   1.000
_cell.length_b   1.000
_cell.length_c   1.000
_cell.angle_alpha   90.00
_cell.angle_beta   90.00
_cell.angle_gamma   90.00
#
_symmetry.space_group_name_H-M   'P 1'
#
loop_
_entity.id
_entity.type
_entity.pdbx_description
1 polymer ?
#
loop_
_entity_poly.entity_id
_entity_poly.type
_entity_poly.pdbx_seq_one_letter_code
_entity_poly.pdbx_strand_id
1 'polypeptide(L)'
;HQPFLINDLDKQWDIMDRIKVHEILDDTGIPQPRFGVLRRRMNDDGTWTTLVNVIEQDDHIEIDGEIFHKPFVEKPVSAENHDVYIYFPSSAGGGSQRLFRKVNI
;
A
#
# COMPACT_ATOMS: atom_id res chain seq x y z
N HIS A 1 19.49 -19.55 31.97
CA HIS A 1 18.85 -18.26 31.63
C HIS A 1 17.68 -18.57 30.70
N GLN A 2 16.45 -18.26 31.10
CA GLN A 2 15.26 -18.41 30.26
C GLN A 2 14.91 -17.02 29.74
N PRO A 3 15.13 -16.73 28.44
CA PRO A 3 14.77 -15.44 27.89
C PRO A 3 13.23 -15.31 27.90
N PHE A 4 12.74 -14.14 28.34
CA PHE A 4 11.31 -13.83 28.29
C PHE A 4 10.96 -13.28 26.92
N LEU A 5 9.95 -13.88 26.29
CA LEU A 5 9.37 -13.40 25.04
C LEU A 5 8.28 -12.38 25.37
N ILE A 6 8.56 -11.09 25.17
CA ILE A 6 7.61 -10.00 25.42
C ILE A 6 6.75 -9.74 24.18
N ASN A 7 7.39 -9.67 23.01
CA ASN A 7 6.73 -9.52 21.72
C ASN A 7 6.78 -10.86 20.98
N ASP A 8 5.63 -11.33 20.51
CA ASP A 8 5.54 -12.50 19.65
C ASP A 8 6.42 -12.31 18.39
N LEU A 9 7.31 -13.26 18.10
CA LEU A 9 8.23 -13.20 16.95
C LEU A 9 7.52 -13.50 15.64
N ASP A 10 6.53 -14.38 15.65
CA ASP A 10 5.81 -14.77 14.44
C ASP A 10 4.93 -13.61 13.95
N LYS A 11 4.33 -12.87 14.90
CA LYS A 11 3.60 -11.64 14.61
C LYS A 11 4.44 -10.52 14.02
N GLN A 12 5.77 -10.57 14.13
CA GLN A 12 6.61 -9.59 13.47
C GLN A 12 6.56 -9.73 11.95
N TRP A 13 6.41 -10.95 11.42
CA TRP A 13 6.24 -11.16 9.98
C TRP A 13 4.94 -10.56 9.44
N ASP A 14 3.85 -10.68 10.21
CA ASP A 14 2.56 -10.07 9.88
C ASP A 14 2.69 -8.54 9.73
N ILE A 15 3.53 -7.89 10.53
CA ILE A 15 3.74 -6.43 10.49
C ILE A 15 4.50 -5.98 9.23
N MET A 16 5.27 -6.88 8.60
CA MET A 16 6.08 -6.55 7.42
C MET A 16 5.25 -6.47 6.13
N ASP A 17 4.05 -7.06 6.13
CA ASP A 17 3.12 -7.03 5.00
C ASP A 17 1.95 -6.10 5.33
N ARG A 18 1.84 -4.98 4.62
CA ARG A 18 0.75 -4.01 4.84
C ARG A 18 -0.63 -4.63 4.59
N ILE A 19 -0.75 -5.57 3.67
CA ILE A 19 -2.02 -6.27 3.41
C ILE A 19 -2.40 -7.05 4.68
N LYS A 20 -1.43 -7.76 5.27
CA LYS A 20 -1.68 -8.53 6.49
C LYS A 20 -2.06 -7.66 7.68
N VAL A 21 -1.39 -6.50 7.82
CA VAL A 21 -1.76 -5.49 8.82
C VAL A 21 -3.20 -5.01 8.60
N HIS A 22 -3.57 -4.69 7.36
CA HIS A 22 -4.94 -4.24 7.04
C HIS A 22 -6.00 -5.31 7.33
N GLU A 23 -5.74 -6.58 7.00
CA GLU A 23 -6.62 -7.72 7.34
C GLU A 23 -6.84 -7.82 8.86
N ILE A 24 -5.76 -7.74 9.66
CA ILE A 24 -5.85 -7.82 11.13
C ILE A 24 -6.65 -6.65 11.70
N LEU A 25 -6.51 -5.44 11.14
CA LEU A 25 -7.29 -4.27 11.57
C LEU A 25 -8.78 -4.43 11.26
N ASP A 26 -9.12 -4.96 10.08
CA ASP A 26 -10.51 -5.26 9.71
C ASP A 26 -11.12 -6.33 10.63
N ASP A 27 -10.41 -7.45 10.85
CA ASP A 27 -10.86 -8.56 11.70
C ASP A 27 -11.08 -8.14 13.15
N THR A 28 -10.34 -7.13 13.63
CA THR A 28 -10.46 -6.58 14.98
C THR A 28 -11.46 -5.43 15.09
N GLY A 29 -12.05 -5.01 13.97
CA GLY A 29 -13.01 -3.91 13.91
C GLY A 29 -12.40 -2.54 14.17
N ILE A 30 -11.08 -2.38 13.95
CA ILE A 30 -10.39 -1.09 14.09
C ILE A 30 -10.62 -0.28 12.80
N PRO A 31 -11.21 0.92 12.87
CA PRO A 31 -11.44 1.75 11.70
C PRO A 31 -10.14 2.13 10.98
N GLN A 32 -10.14 2.03 9.66
CA GLN A 32 -9.00 2.37 8.82
C GLN A 32 -9.43 2.99 7.48
N PRO A 33 -8.53 3.67 6.74
CA PRO A 33 -8.84 4.18 5.42
C PRO A 33 -9.21 3.04 4.47
N ARG A 34 -10.20 3.29 3.60
CA ARG A 34 -10.54 2.41 2.48
C ARG A 34 -9.32 2.21 1.60
N PHE A 35 -9.03 0.96 1.24
CA PHE A 35 -7.85 0.59 0.45
C PHE A 35 -8.23 -0.46 -0.61
N GLY A 36 -7.51 -0.45 -1.73
CA GLY A 36 -7.56 -1.48 -2.76
C GLY A 36 -6.18 -2.12 -2.92
N VAL A 37 -6.14 -3.40 -3.27
CA VAL A 37 -4.87 -4.14 -3.42
C VAL A 37 -4.55 -4.36 -4.89
N LEU A 38 -3.53 -3.67 -5.38
CA LEU A 38 -3.01 -3.84 -6.73
C LEU A 38 -1.88 -4.87 -6.78
N ARG A 39 -2.17 -6.10 -7.24
CA ARG A 39 -1.15 -7.14 -7.40
C ARG A 39 -0.58 -7.13 -8.82
N ARG A 40 0.75 -7.08 -8.93
CA ARG A 40 1.49 -7.19 -10.20
C ARG A 40 2.41 -8.40 -10.14
N ARG A 41 2.44 -9.19 -11.20
CA ARG A 41 3.34 -10.34 -11.37
C ARG A 41 4.40 -10.00 -12.40
N MET A 42 5.66 -10.27 -12.09
CA MET A 42 6.74 -10.23 -13.07
C MET A 42 6.66 -11.48 -13.95
N ASN A 43 6.69 -11.26 -15.26
CA ASN A 43 6.72 -12.31 -16.27
C ASN A 43 8.17 -12.76 -16.53
N ASP A 44 8.34 -13.91 -17.16
CA ASP A 44 9.66 -14.48 -17.48
C ASP A 44 10.46 -13.59 -18.46
N ASP A 45 9.78 -12.76 -19.25
CA ASP A 45 10.39 -11.79 -20.17
C ASP A 45 10.78 -10.45 -19.49
N GLY A 46 10.57 -10.33 -18.19
CA GLY A 46 10.86 -9.12 -17.40
C GLY A 46 9.78 -8.04 -17.45
N THR A 47 8.66 -8.27 -18.15
CA THR A 47 7.50 -7.37 -18.12
C THR A 47 6.64 -7.62 -16.88
N TRP A 48 5.74 -6.67 -16.56
CA TRP A 48 4.82 -6.80 -15.44
C TRP A 48 3.39 -7.00 -15.95
N THR A 49 2.70 -8.01 -15.43
CA THR A 49 1.27 -8.23 -15.64
C THR A 49 0.50 -7.81 -14.40
N THR A 50 -0.50 -6.95 -14.57
CA THR A 50 -1.45 -6.63 -13.49
C THR A 50 -2.46 -7.77 -13.35
N LEU A 51 -2.63 -8.29 -12.12
CA LEU A 51 -3.49 -9.44 -11.84
C LEU A 51 -4.94 -9.07 -11.49
N VAL A 52 -5.23 -7.78 -11.43
CA VAL A 52 -6.53 -7.19 -11.10
C VAL A 52 -6.94 -6.21 -12.19
N ASN A 53 -8.23 -5.92 -12.32
CA ASN A 53 -8.69 -4.93 -13.28
C ASN A 53 -8.34 -3.53 -12.76
N VAL A 54 -7.56 -2.76 -13.53
CA VAL A 54 -7.24 -1.38 -13.19
C VAL A 54 -7.57 -0.45 -14.35
N ILE A 55 -8.29 0.62 -14.03
CA ILE A 55 -8.56 1.71 -14.96
C ILE A 55 -7.99 2.99 -14.35
N GLU A 56 -7.08 3.64 -15.06
CA GLU A 56 -6.53 4.93 -14.66
C GLU A 56 -7.22 6.06 -15.44
N GLN A 57 -7.70 7.06 -14.72
CA GLN A 57 -8.27 8.29 -15.28
C GLN A 57 -7.58 9.53 -14.70
N ASP A 58 -7.88 10.70 -15.26
CA ASP A 58 -7.20 11.95 -14.91
C ASP A 58 -7.29 12.29 -13.41
N ASP A 59 -8.43 12.06 -12.77
CA ASP A 59 -8.67 12.41 -11.36
C ASP A 59 -9.12 11.24 -10.47
N HIS A 60 -9.01 10.00 -10.95
CA HIS A 60 -9.25 8.81 -10.14
C HIS A 60 -8.59 7.56 -10.73
N ILE A 61 -8.54 6.50 -9.93
CA ILE A 61 -8.28 5.14 -10.39
C ILE A 61 -9.44 4.24 -9.99
N GLU A 62 -9.63 3.16 -10.74
CA GLU A 62 -10.56 2.08 -10.41
C GLU A 62 -9.76 0.80 -10.23
N ILE A 63 -9.98 0.08 -9.13
CA ILE A 63 -9.36 -1.21 -8.83
C ILE A 63 -10.49 -2.21 -8.58
N ASP A 64 -10.63 -3.22 -9.45
CA ASP A 64 -11.70 -4.23 -9.38
C ASP A 64 -13.11 -3.65 -9.21
N GLY A 65 -13.42 -2.54 -9.90
CA GLY A 65 -14.71 -1.86 -9.83
C GLY A 65 -14.81 -0.80 -8.74
N GLU A 66 -13.82 -0.70 -7.84
CA GLU A 66 -13.81 0.25 -6.74
C GLU A 66 -13.06 1.53 -7.11
N ILE A 67 -13.75 2.68 -7.05
CA ILE A 67 -13.21 3.97 -7.47
C ILE A 67 -12.49 4.68 -6.32
N PHE A 68 -11.28 5.17 -6.58
CA PHE A 68 -10.47 6.00 -5.69
C PHE A 68 -10.20 7.35 -6.35
N HIS A 69 -10.95 8.38 -5.93
CA HIS A 69 -10.73 9.75 -6.39
C HIS A 69 -9.46 10.35 -5.80
N LYS A 70 -8.78 11.19 -6.58
CA LYS A 70 -7.69 12.00 -6.06
C LYS A 70 -8.24 13.03 -5.05
N PRO A 71 -7.58 13.26 -3.89
CA PRO A 71 -6.29 12.69 -3.56
C PRO A 71 -6.37 11.26 -3.00
N PHE A 72 -5.48 10.39 -3.48
CA PHE A 72 -5.30 9.04 -2.95
C PHE A 72 -3.81 8.73 -2.72
N VAL A 73 -3.56 7.69 -1.92
CA VAL A 73 -2.21 7.28 -1.50
C VAL A 73 -1.90 5.89 -2.06
N GLU A 74 -0.78 5.75 -2.77
CA GLU A 74 -0.20 4.45 -3.16
C GLU A 74 0.92 4.10 -2.19
N LYS A 75 0.86 2.89 -1.62
CA LYS A 75 1.89 2.35 -0.72
C LYS A 75 2.37 1.01 -1.25
N PRO A 76 3.70 0.75 -1.24
CA PRO A 76 4.22 -0.59 -1.46
C PRO A 76 3.67 -1.56 -0.42
N VAL A 77 3.44 -2.81 -0.83
CA VAL A 77 2.96 -3.89 0.06
C VAL A 77 3.94 -4.14 1.21
N SER A 78 5.24 -4.06 0.94
CA SER A 78 6.26 -4.14 1.98
C SER A 78 6.19 -2.94 2.92
N ALA A 79 6.02 -3.20 4.22
CA ALA A 79 5.96 -2.17 5.25
C ALA A 79 7.30 -1.45 5.45
N GLU A 80 8.42 -2.12 5.12
CA GLU A 80 9.77 -1.57 5.15
C GLU A 80 10.05 -0.61 4.00
N ASN A 81 9.32 -0.74 2.89
CA ASN A 81 9.43 0.21 1.81
C ASN A 81 8.58 1.45 2.14
N HIS A 82 9.29 2.59 2.25
CA HIS A 82 8.75 3.89 2.61
C HIS A 82 8.52 4.81 1.40
N ASP A 83 8.68 4.29 0.17
CA ASP A 83 8.41 5.00 -1.07
C ASP A 83 6.89 5.12 -1.27
N VAL A 84 6.28 6.06 -0.56
CA VAL A 84 4.83 6.28 -0.55
C VAL A 84 4.50 7.46 -1.47
N TYR A 85 3.49 7.28 -2.32
CA TYR A 85 3.09 8.27 -3.31
C TYR A 85 1.71 8.82 -2.95
N ILE A 86 1.54 10.14 -3.08
CA ILE A 86 0.26 10.82 -2.91
C ILE A 86 -0.05 11.50 -4.23
N TYR A 87 -1.20 11.20 -4.82
CA TYR A 87 -1.63 11.77 -6.09
C TYR A 87 -2.64 12.87 -5.84
N PHE A 88 -2.46 14.06 -6.43
CA PHE A 88 -3.37 15.19 -6.23
C PHE A 88 -4.31 15.38 -7.43
N PRO A 89 -5.55 15.84 -7.20
CA PRO A 89 -6.48 16.10 -8.29
C PRO A 89 -6.01 17.30 -9.12
N SER A 90 -6.43 17.33 -10.37
CA SER A 90 -6.14 18.39 -11.34
C SER A 90 -6.65 19.75 -10.86
N SER A 91 -7.76 19.77 -10.12
CA SER A 91 -8.30 20.96 -9.46
C SER A 91 -7.36 21.60 -8.43
N ALA A 92 -6.41 20.83 -7.88
CA ALA A 92 -5.39 21.29 -6.95
C ALA A 92 -4.01 21.49 -7.63
N GLY A 93 -3.97 21.51 -8.97
CA GLY A 93 -2.74 21.62 -9.76
C GLY A 93 -2.13 20.27 -10.19
N GLY A 94 -2.75 19.14 -9.82
CA GLY A 94 -2.31 17.81 -10.20
C GLY A 94 -0.96 17.40 -9.61
N GLY A 95 -0.29 16.45 -10.27
CA GLY A 95 1.02 15.94 -9.85
C GLY A 95 0.95 14.94 -8.69
N SER A 96 2.12 14.68 -8.10
CA SER A 96 2.27 13.71 -7.02
C SER A 96 3.34 14.15 -6.01
N GLN A 97 3.12 13.86 -4.73
CA GLN A 97 4.15 13.95 -3.70
C GLN A 97 4.73 12.55 -3.43
N ARG A 98 6.06 12.46 -3.41
CA ARG A 98 6.80 11.22 -3.15
C ARG A 98 7.44 11.33 -1.77
N LEU A 99 6.99 10.50 -0.84
CA LEU A 99 7.59 10.37 0.47
C LEU A 99 8.70 9.32 0.39
N PHE A 100 9.77 9.56 1.13
CA PHE A 100 10.92 8.66 1.22
C PHE A 100 11.38 8.61 2.67
N ARG A 101 12.14 7.56 3.02
CA ARG A 101 12.78 7.47 4.33
C ARG A 101 13.73 8.65 4.50
N LYS A 102 13.55 9.44 5.56
CA LYS A 102 14.45 10.55 5.88
C LYS A 102 15.91 10.06 5.89
N VAL A 103 16.72 10.62 5.01
CA VAL A 103 18.17 10.43 5.00
C VAL A 103 18.75 11.41 6.02
N ASN A 104 19.33 10.90 7.10
CA ASN A 104 20.17 11.73 7.96
C ASN A 104 21.56 11.75 7.30
N ILE A 105 21.97 12.91 6.80
CA ILE A 105 23.34 13.17 6.34
C ILE A 105 24.18 13.59 7.54
#